data_AF-A0A8X6LSF9-F1
#
_entry.id   AF-A0A8X6LSF9-F1
#
_cell.length_a   1.000
_cell.length_b   1.000
_cell.length_c   1.000
_cell.angle_alpha   90.00
_cell.angle_beta   90.00
_cell.angle_gamma   90.00
#
_symmetry.space_group_name_H-M   'P 1'
#
loop_
_entity.id
_entity.type
_entity.pdbx_description
1 polymer ?
#
loop_
_entity_poly.entity_id
_entity_poly.type
_entity_poly.pdbx_seq_one_letter_code
_entity_poly.pdbx_strand_id
1 'polypeptide(L)'
;MKLLDFPLASKVALQDVYTDHVVSVAQTLDTARQLQCQLQNMLKTCGMKLHKGNSNSKDLFNSSTDQEHSFSTNAESAFKTLGVSWKPTGDYFMFKVSIPSIASYTKRDVLSVIARLYDPLGLVGPVINKAKIFLQKLWFRNLNWEECLPVAIAQEWLNFVSSLKAIEELKIDRYLLTDSYEKLMLLGYADASESAYGALVYMHCVKEMVPPQQSLLPANLESRQSKSSPFLALNSRRACCWLNCSTRLCFFLQVHLDSHLAHRFNHSHYLDNTPANQLKTFVGNRVSKMTQSTLTENFEFKHIPSALNSADIISREVNPEELLSLTLWWNGFQHLDIPEQFSEPSINSSDELYMSELKKQSDISLT
;
A
#
# COMPACT_ATOMS: atom_id res chain seq x y z
N MET A 1 -33.55 15.23 -11.52
CA MET A 1 -33.08 13.84 -11.40
C MET A 1 -33.58 13.30 -10.06
N LYS A 2 -34.51 12.34 -10.05
CA LYS A 2 -34.90 11.66 -8.81
C LYS A 2 -33.97 10.46 -8.64
N LEU A 3 -33.02 10.53 -7.71
CA LEU A 3 -32.05 9.45 -7.46
C LEU A 3 -32.72 8.10 -7.12
N LEU A 4 -33.96 8.15 -6.60
CA LEU A 4 -34.80 7.00 -6.29
C LEU A 4 -35.16 6.14 -7.51
N ASP A 5 -35.16 6.71 -8.72
CA ASP A 5 -35.48 5.97 -9.96
C ASP A 5 -34.32 5.05 -10.38
N PHE A 6 -33.11 5.25 -9.83
CA PHE A 6 -31.89 4.52 -10.16
C PHE A 6 -31.12 4.10 -8.89
N PRO A 7 -31.64 3.15 -8.10
CA PRO A 7 -31.09 2.82 -6.77
C PRO A 7 -29.64 2.28 -6.81
N LEU A 8 -29.29 1.47 -7.81
CA LEU A 8 -27.92 0.94 -7.95
C LEU A 8 -26.97 2.03 -8.44
N ALA A 9 -27.37 2.75 -9.49
CA ALA A 9 -26.52 3.77 -10.10
C ALA A 9 -26.29 4.97 -9.19
N SER A 10 -27.29 5.38 -8.39
CA SER A 10 -27.15 6.48 -7.43
C SER A 10 -26.14 6.15 -6.33
N LYS A 11 -26.15 4.92 -5.80
CA LYS A 11 -25.15 4.45 -4.83
C LYS A 11 -23.75 4.50 -5.44
N VAL A 12 -23.58 3.93 -6.62
CA VAL A 12 -22.30 3.92 -7.35
C VAL A 12 -21.83 5.34 -7.70
N ALA A 13 -22.74 6.23 -8.10
CA ALA A 13 -22.39 7.62 -8.41
C ALA A 13 -21.82 8.39 -7.22
N LEU A 14 -22.23 8.03 -5.99
CA LEU A 14 -21.76 8.68 -4.77
C LEU A 14 -20.48 8.05 -4.21
N GLN A 15 -20.22 6.77 -4.49
CA GLN A 15 -19.16 5.99 -3.83
C GLN A 15 -18.00 5.62 -4.75
N ASP A 16 -18.29 5.38 -6.02
CA ASP A 16 -17.40 4.66 -6.95
C ASP A 16 -17.01 5.49 -8.18
N VAL A 17 -17.45 6.75 -8.22
CA VAL A 17 -17.07 7.71 -9.26
C VAL A 17 -15.86 8.50 -8.82
N TYR A 18 -14.79 8.39 -9.61
CA TYR A 18 -13.61 9.21 -9.46
C TYR A 18 -13.40 10.03 -10.73
N THR A 19 -13.64 11.34 -10.63
CA THR A 19 -13.58 12.27 -11.77
C THR A 19 -14.48 11.81 -12.94
N ASP A 20 -13.89 11.39 -14.05
CA ASP A 20 -14.56 10.89 -15.26
C ASP A 20 -14.65 9.35 -15.34
N HIS A 21 -14.17 8.64 -14.30
CA HIS A 21 -14.17 7.18 -14.24
C HIS A 21 -15.20 6.65 -13.25
N VAL A 22 -15.87 5.55 -13.62
CA VAL A 22 -16.72 4.76 -12.72
C VAL A 22 -16.08 3.38 -12.57
N VAL A 23 -15.74 2.98 -11.35
CA VAL A 23 -15.13 1.67 -11.07
C VAL A 23 -15.91 1.01 -9.95
N SER A 24 -16.78 0.07 -10.32
CA SER A 24 -17.68 -0.62 -9.38
C SER A 24 -17.62 -2.13 -9.57
N VAL A 25 -18.12 -2.85 -8.57
CA VAL A 25 -18.18 -4.31 -8.53
C VAL A 25 -19.61 -4.78 -8.30
N ALA A 26 -19.94 -5.92 -8.90
CA ALA A 26 -21.23 -6.58 -8.73
C ALA A 26 -21.00 -8.08 -8.52
N GLN A 27 -21.76 -8.69 -7.62
CA GLN A 27 -21.63 -10.10 -7.25
C GLN A 27 -22.16 -11.06 -8.34
N THR A 28 -23.07 -10.58 -9.20
CA THR A 28 -23.67 -11.41 -10.24
C THR A 28 -23.69 -10.66 -11.57
N LEU A 29 -23.76 -11.41 -12.67
CA LEU A 29 -23.86 -10.84 -14.00
C LEU A 29 -25.14 -10.03 -14.18
N ASP A 30 -26.26 -10.49 -13.60
CA ASP A 30 -27.54 -9.79 -13.72
C ASP A 30 -27.55 -8.46 -12.96
N THR A 31 -27.00 -8.43 -11.75
CA THR A 31 -26.85 -7.18 -11.00
C THR A 31 -25.90 -6.22 -11.71
N ALA A 32 -24.83 -6.73 -12.34
CA ALA A 32 -23.92 -5.92 -13.16
C ALA A 32 -24.64 -5.29 -14.38
N ARG A 33 -25.48 -6.06 -15.09
CA ARG A 33 -26.29 -5.58 -16.22
C ARG A 33 -27.29 -4.51 -15.79
N GLN A 34 -28.00 -4.75 -14.68
CA GLN A 34 -28.94 -3.78 -14.12
C GLN A 34 -28.23 -2.47 -13.74
N LEU A 35 -27.08 -2.56 -13.07
CA LEU A 35 -26.28 -1.40 -12.71
C LEU A 35 -25.83 -0.62 -13.94
N GLN A 36 -25.31 -1.29 -14.97
CA GLN A 36 -24.89 -0.66 -16.22
C GLN A 36 -26.04 0.10 -16.88
N CYS A 37 -27.20 -0.52 -17.00
CA CYS A 37 -28.40 0.10 -17.58
C CYS A 37 -28.86 1.32 -16.78
N GLN A 38 -28.92 1.21 -15.44
CA GLN A 38 -29.28 2.33 -14.58
C GLN A 38 -28.27 3.48 -14.69
N LEU A 39 -26.96 3.20 -14.73
CA LEU A 39 -25.93 4.23 -14.88
C LEU A 39 -26.04 4.97 -16.21
N GLN A 40 -26.22 4.25 -17.32
CA GLN A 40 -26.41 4.86 -18.64
C GLN A 40 -27.63 5.77 -18.67
N ASN A 41 -28.77 5.29 -18.18
CA ASN A 41 -30.02 6.06 -18.18
C ASN A 41 -29.93 7.27 -17.26
N MET A 42 -29.40 7.10 -16.05
CA MET A 42 -29.22 8.19 -15.09
C MET A 42 -28.31 9.29 -15.65
N LEU A 43 -27.14 8.94 -16.18
CA LEU A 43 -26.19 9.89 -16.75
C LEU A 43 -26.76 10.58 -18.00
N LYS A 44 -27.56 9.87 -18.82
CA LYS A 44 -28.26 10.44 -19.97
C LYS A 44 -29.23 11.56 -19.56
N THR A 45 -29.89 11.45 -18.40
CA THR A 45 -30.74 12.54 -17.87
C THR A 45 -29.96 13.82 -17.55
N CYS A 46 -28.65 13.72 -17.39
CA CYS A 46 -27.73 14.82 -17.13
C CYS A 46 -27.01 15.31 -18.41
N GLY A 47 -27.35 14.75 -19.58
CA GLY A 47 -26.61 15.02 -20.82
C GLY A 47 -25.23 14.35 -20.90
N MET A 48 -24.93 13.38 -20.02
CA MET A 48 -23.67 12.63 -20.02
C MET A 48 -23.85 11.24 -20.67
N LYS A 49 -22.83 10.78 -21.41
CA LYS A 49 -22.81 9.44 -22.05
C LYS A 49 -21.64 8.62 -21.52
N LEU A 50 -21.89 7.37 -21.13
CA LEU A 50 -20.83 6.40 -20.86
C LEU A 50 -20.23 5.92 -22.19
N HIS A 51 -18.92 6.09 -22.36
CA HIS A 51 -18.24 5.84 -23.63
C HIS A 51 -17.49 4.52 -23.69
N LYS A 52 -16.81 4.13 -22.61
CA LYS A 52 -15.93 2.96 -22.55
C LYS A 52 -16.24 2.15 -21.30
N GLY A 53 -16.25 0.84 -21.43
CA GLY A 53 -16.58 -0.11 -20.37
C GLY A 53 -15.76 -1.37 -20.54
N ASN A 54 -15.33 -1.95 -19.42
CA ASN A 54 -14.58 -3.19 -19.43
C ASN A 54 -14.96 -4.02 -18.19
N SER A 55 -14.86 -5.34 -18.29
CA SER A 55 -15.29 -6.27 -17.24
C SER A 55 -14.50 -7.56 -17.35
N ASN A 56 -14.28 -8.22 -16.21
CA ASN A 56 -13.74 -9.57 -16.15
C ASN A 56 -14.74 -10.62 -16.68
N SER A 57 -16.03 -10.28 -16.82
CA SER A 57 -17.02 -11.11 -17.50
C SER A 57 -17.26 -10.62 -18.94
N LYS A 58 -16.96 -11.47 -19.93
CA LYS A 58 -17.22 -11.18 -21.34
C LYS A 58 -18.73 -11.06 -21.63
N ASP A 59 -19.56 -11.78 -20.89
CA ASP A 59 -21.00 -11.86 -21.08
C ASP A 59 -21.74 -10.57 -20.71
N LEU A 60 -21.09 -9.64 -19.99
CA LEU A 60 -21.66 -8.35 -19.63
C LEU A 60 -21.92 -7.48 -20.86
N PHE A 61 -21.04 -7.54 -21.86
CA PHE A 61 -21.12 -6.68 -23.05
C PHE A 61 -21.67 -7.39 -24.28
N ASN A 62 -21.63 -8.72 -24.30
CA ASN A 62 -22.09 -9.53 -25.44
C ASN A 62 -23.62 -9.54 -25.64
N SER A 63 -24.40 -9.17 -24.63
CA SER A 63 -25.88 -9.21 -24.69
C SER A 63 -26.54 -7.96 -25.28
N SER A 64 -25.76 -6.99 -25.75
CA SER A 64 -26.30 -5.72 -26.25
C SER A 64 -26.76 -5.88 -27.71
N THR A 65 -28.07 -6.07 -27.91
CA THR A 65 -28.72 -6.02 -29.24
C THR A 65 -28.79 -4.60 -29.81
N ASP A 66 -28.43 -3.57 -29.01
CA ASP A 66 -28.38 -2.17 -29.42
C ASP A 66 -27.00 -1.78 -29.97
N GLN A 67 -26.92 -1.65 -31.29
CA GLN A 67 -25.72 -1.20 -32.02
C GLN A 67 -25.30 0.25 -31.69
N GLU A 68 -26.14 1.08 -31.04
CA GLU A 68 -25.80 2.47 -30.67
C GLU A 68 -25.00 2.60 -29.35
N HIS A 69 -24.94 1.52 -28.57
CA HIS A 69 -24.41 1.50 -27.19
C HIS A 69 -23.35 0.41 -26.95
N SER A 70 -22.79 -0.18 -28.01
CA SER A 70 -21.72 -1.17 -27.87
C SER A 70 -20.47 -0.53 -27.25
N PHE A 71 -20.16 -0.88 -26.00
CA PHE A 71 -18.85 -0.62 -25.46
C PHE A 71 -17.83 -1.40 -26.29
N SER A 72 -16.83 -0.72 -26.85
CA SER A 72 -15.73 -1.39 -27.55
C SER A 72 -14.89 -2.16 -26.54
N THR A 73 -15.21 -3.42 -26.32
CA THR A 73 -14.46 -4.32 -25.44
C THR A 73 -13.26 -4.88 -26.18
N ASN A 74 -12.05 -4.52 -25.74
CA ASN A 74 -10.84 -5.19 -26.16
C ASN A 74 -10.31 -6.02 -24.97
N ALA A 75 -11.08 -7.05 -24.60
CA ALA A 75 -10.88 -7.87 -23.39
C ALA A 75 -9.53 -8.60 -23.34
N GLU A 76 -8.83 -8.72 -24.48
CA GLU A 76 -7.50 -9.29 -24.60
C GLU A 76 -6.38 -8.29 -24.29
N SER A 77 -6.65 -6.99 -24.43
CA SER A 77 -5.69 -5.92 -24.17
C SER A 77 -5.79 -5.43 -22.72
N ALA A 78 -4.64 -5.25 -22.07
CA ALA A 78 -4.58 -4.63 -20.76
C ALA A 78 -5.15 -3.20 -20.83
N PHE A 79 -6.09 -2.88 -19.94
CA PHE A 79 -6.75 -1.59 -19.84
C PHE A 79 -6.16 -0.78 -18.69
N LYS A 80 -5.96 0.52 -18.90
CA LYS A 80 -5.44 1.41 -17.86
C LYS A 80 -6.59 2.18 -17.23
N THR A 81 -6.83 1.95 -15.94
CA THR A 81 -7.85 2.62 -15.14
C THR A 81 -7.19 3.30 -13.96
N LEU A 82 -7.46 4.59 -13.72
CA LEU A 82 -6.89 5.35 -12.60
C LEU A 82 -5.34 5.26 -12.50
N GLY A 83 -4.69 5.07 -13.65
CA GLY A 83 -3.25 4.92 -13.76
C GLY A 83 -2.70 3.49 -13.56
N VAL A 84 -3.52 2.53 -13.14
CA VAL A 84 -3.14 1.11 -12.96
C VAL A 84 -3.52 0.30 -14.20
N SER A 85 -2.66 -0.62 -14.62
CA SER A 85 -3.00 -1.54 -15.72
C SER A 85 -3.68 -2.79 -15.17
N TRP A 86 -4.86 -3.09 -15.68
CA TRP A 86 -5.67 -4.26 -15.31
C TRP A 86 -5.95 -5.10 -16.55
N LYS A 87 -5.81 -6.42 -16.41
CA LYS A 87 -6.24 -7.37 -17.42
C LYS A 87 -7.58 -7.98 -16.99
N PRO A 88 -8.69 -7.67 -17.69
CA PRO A 88 -9.98 -8.21 -17.33
C PRO A 88 -10.02 -9.73 -17.48
N THR A 89 -9.41 -10.24 -18.56
CA THR A 89 -9.24 -11.69 -18.75
C THR A 89 -8.22 -12.22 -17.73
N GLY A 90 -8.70 -12.97 -16.74
CA GLY A 90 -7.92 -13.49 -15.63
C GLY A 90 -7.92 -12.62 -14.37
N ASP A 91 -8.49 -11.41 -14.45
CA ASP A 91 -8.72 -10.49 -13.34
C ASP A 91 -7.50 -10.15 -12.45
N TYR A 92 -6.41 -9.68 -13.09
CA TYR A 92 -5.18 -9.29 -12.38
C TYR A 92 -4.66 -7.92 -12.83
N PHE A 93 -3.96 -7.26 -11.91
CA PHE A 93 -3.13 -6.09 -12.19
C PHE A 93 -1.80 -6.50 -12.82
N MET A 94 -1.30 -5.59 -13.65
CA MET A 94 -0.02 -5.71 -14.34
C MET A 94 0.72 -4.37 -14.31
N PHE A 95 2.03 -4.43 -14.50
CA PHE A 95 2.86 -3.26 -14.72
C PHE A 95 3.34 -3.20 -16.17
N LYS A 96 3.51 -1.97 -16.67
CA LYS A 96 4.15 -1.69 -17.96
C LYS A 96 5.20 -0.63 -17.75
N VAL A 97 6.43 -0.94 -18.12
CA VAL A 97 7.60 -0.11 -17.97
C VAL A 97 8.05 0.37 -19.34
N SER A 98 7.78 1.65 -19.61
CA SER A 98 8.29 2.34 -20.78
C SER A 98 9.17 3.50 -20.34
N ILE A 99 10.48 3.25 -20.33
CA ILE A 99 11.49 4.25 -19.97
C ILE A 99 12.30 4.56 -21.23
N PRO A 100 12.34 5.83 -21.68
CA PRO A 100 13.15 6.22 -22.81
C PRO A 100 14.63 5.92 -22.55
N SER A 101 15.29 5.27 -23.50
CA SER A 101 16.74 5.17 -23.47
C SER A 101 17.33 6.52 -23.86
N ILE A 102 18.14 7.09 -22.98
CA ILE A 102 18.84 8.36 -23.20
C ILE A 102 20.33 8.17 -22.95
N ALA A 103 21.16 8.95 -23.64
CA ALA A 103 22.63 8.79 -23.61
C ALA A 103 23.26 9.11 -22.24
N SER A 104 22.67 10.06 -21.51
CA SER A 104 23.10 10.44 -20.17
C SER A 104 21.89 10.82 -19.34
N TYR A 105 21.88 10.41 -18.09
CA TYR A 105 20.85 10.82 -17.13
C TYR A 105 21.32 12.05 -16.36
N THR A 106 20.38 12.92 -16.03
CA THR A 106 20.50 13.96 -15.01
C THR A 106 19.72 13.57 -13.76
N LYS A 107 19.88 14.33 -12.68
CA LYS A 107 19.01 14.18 -11.48
C LYS A 107 17.53 14.36 -11.83
N ARG A 108 17.20 15.26 -12.77
CA ARG A 108 15.81 15.45 -13.21
C ARG A 108 15.28 14.23 -13.93
N ASP A 109 16.09 13.59 -14.76
CA ASP A 109 15.67 12.39 -15.50
C ASP A 109 15.39 11.23 -14.55
N VAL A 110 16.22 11.06 -13.52
CA VAL A 110 16.00 10.08 -12.44
C VAL A 110 14.64 10.29 -11.77
N LEU A 111 14.33 11.53 -11.37
CA LEU A 111 13.02 11.85 -10.80
C LEU A 111 11.87 11.57 -11.78
N SER A 112 12.06 11.89 -13.07
CA SER A 112 11.07 11.64 -14.11
C SER A 112 10.79 10.14 -14.30
N VAL A 113 11.81 9.29 -14.19
CA VAL A 113 11.63 7.83 -14.20
C VAL A 113 10.87 7.36 -12.97
N ILE A 114 11.22 7.85 -11.77
CA ILE A 114 10.52 7.50 -10.52
C ILE A 114 9.03 7.86 -10.62
N ALA A 115 8.71 9.05 -11.15
CA ALA A 115 7.33 9.49 -11.34
C ALA A 115 6.54 8.64 -12.36
N ARG A 116 7.23 7.99 -13.31
CA ARG A 116 6.62 7.08 -14.29
C ARG A 116 6.27 5.71 -13.71
N LEU A 117 6.94 5.28 -12.63
CA LEU A 117 6.62 4.06 -11.88
C LEU A 117 5.39 4.30 -10.98
N TYR A 118 4.27 4.64 -11.61
CA TYR A 118 3.02 4.95 -10.91
C TYR A 118 2.45 3.69 -10.24
N ASP A 119 2.38 3.70 -8.91
CA ASP A 119 1.92 2.59 -8.08
C ASP A 119 1.09 3.15 -6.91
N PRO A 120 -0.21 3.41 -7.12
CA PRO A 120 -1.06 4.02 -6.11
C PRO A 120 -1.42 3.05 -4.98
N LEU A 121 -1.27 1.74 -5.22
CA LEU A 121 -1.52 0.70 -4.22
C LEU A 121 -0.26 0.41 -3.41
N GLY A 122 0.92 0.53 -4.02
CA GLY A 122 2.19 0.24 -3.35
C GLY A 122 2.70 -1.18 -3.54
N LEU A 123 2.20 -1.88 -4.57
CA LEU A 123 2.52 -3.28 -4.89
C LEU A 123 4.00 -3.50 -5.24
N VAL A 124 4.62 -2.52 -5.91
CA VAL A 124 6.05 -2.51 -6.27
C VAL A 124 6.82 -1.47 -5.43
N GLY A 125 6.27 -1.14 -4.26
CA GLY A 125 6.83 -0.19 -3.30
C GLY A 125 8.32 -0.36 -3.01
N PRO A 126 8.85 -1.58 -2.76
CA PRO A 126 10.28 -1.81 -2.52
C PRO A 126 11.17 -1.36 -3.68
N VAL A 127 10.75 -1.62 -4.92
CA VAL A 127 11.49 -1.22 -6.14
C VAL A 127 11.47 0.30 -6.32
N ILE A 128 10.32 0.93 -6.11
CA ILE A 128 10.19 2.39 -6.16
C ILE A 128 11.03 3.03 -5.04
N ASN A 129 11.06 2.42 -3.86
CA ASN A 129 11.83 2.91 -2.74
C ASN A 129 13.33 2.88 -3.01
N LYS A 130 13.83 1.81 -3.65
CA LYS A 130 15.22 1.75 -4.15
C LYS A 130 15.55 2.93 -5.07
N ALA A 131 14.66 3.26 -6.00
CA ALA A 131 14.84 4.41 -6.89
C ALA A 131 14.84 5.75 -6.13
N LYS A 132 13.97 5.88 -5.11
CA LYS A 132 13.92 7.08 -4.25
C LYS A 132 15.17 7.23 -3.40
N ILE A 133 15.72 6.14 -2.86
CA ILE A 133 17.00 6.15 -2.12
C ILE A 133 18.14 6.53 -3.06
N PHE A 134 18.14 6.02 -4.29
CA PHE A 134 19.11 6.46 -5.31
C PHE A 134 19.01 7.98 -5.55
N LEU A 135 17.82 8.53 -5.73
CA LEU A 135 17.63 9.99 -5.86
C LEU A 135 18.17 10.74 -4.62
N GLN A 136 17.95 10.20 -3.41
CA GLN A 136 18.51 10.76 -2.17
C GLN A 136 20.04 10.80 -2.17
N LYS A 137 20.70 9.75 -2.66
CA LYS A 137 22.16 9.71 -2.84
C LYS A 137 22.66 10.83 -3.76
N LEU A 138 21.91 11.18 -4.81
CA LEU A 138 22.24 12.31 -5.68
C LEU A 138 22.10 13.68 -4.98
N TRP A 139 21.18 13.78 -4.01
CA TRP A 139 21.03 14.96 -3.17
C TRP A 139 22.21 15.13 -2.22
N PHE A 140 22.63 14.06 -1.53
CA PHE A 140 23.79 14.11 -0.64
C PHE A 140 25.10 14.45 -1.35
N ARG A 141 25.22 14.14 -2.64
CA ARG A 141 26.36 14.53 -3.47
C ARG A 141 26.28 15.95 -4.03
N ASN A 142 25.24 16.72 -3.69
CA ASN A 142 25.03 18.10 -4.14
C ASN A 142 25.05 18.29 -5.68
N LEU A 143 24.66 17.27 -6.45
CA LEU A 143 24.57 17.39 -7.91
C LEU A 143 23.48 18.40 -8.31
N ASN A 144 23.65 19.12 -9.42
CA ASN A 144 22.59 19.99 -9.92
C ASN A 144 21.50 19.21 -10.67
N TRP A 145 20.35 19.85 -10.92
CA TRP A 145 19.22 19.22 -11.61
C TRP A 145 19.51 18.82 -13.06
N GLU A 146 20.27 19.65 -13.78
CA GLU A 146 20.65 19.47 -15.20
C GLU A 146 22.01 18.79 -15.38
N GLU A 147 22.73 18.56 -14.28
CA GLU A 147 24.08 18.01 -14.35
C GLU A 147 24.01 16.52 -14.66
N CYS A 148 24.81 16.09 -15.64
CA CYS A 148 24.95 14.69 -15.99
C CYS A 148 25.47 13.89 -14.80
N LEU A 149 24.91 12.70 -14.58
CA LEU A 149 25.39 11.80 -13.54
C LEU A 149 26.85 11.41 -13.81
N PRO A 150 27.73 11.42 -12.80
CA PRO A 150 29.07 10.85 -12.90
C PRO A 150 29.03 9.41 -13.38
N VAL A 151 30.00 8.99 -14.20
CA VAL A 151 30.01 7.70 -14.92
C VAL A 151 29.65 6.51 -14.02
N ALA A 152 30.27 6.38 -12.84
CA ALA A 152 29.99 5.28 -11.91
C ALA A 152 28.53 5.28 -11.40
N ILE A 153 27.96 6.46 -11.13
CA ILE A 153 26.58 6.62 -10.67
C ILE A 153 25.59 6.38 -11.81
N ALA A 154 25.94 6.85 -13.01
CA ALA A 154 25.15 6.62 -14.21
C ALA A 154 25.05 5.12 -14.52
N GLN A 155 26.14 4.36 -14.37
CA GLN A 155 26.14 2.92 -14.57
C GLN A 155 25.23 2.18 -13.58
N GLU A 156 25.29 2.56 -12.29
CA GLU A 156 24.40 2.01 -11.25
C GLU A 156 22.92 2.28 -11.59
N TRP A 157 22.61 3.50 -12.02
CA TRP A 157 21.25 3.86 -12.45
C TRP A 157 20.80 3.09 -13.70
N LEU A 158 21.68 2.96 -14.69
CA LEU A 158 21.39 2.23 -15.92
C LEU A 158 21.07 0.76 -15.65
N ASN A 159 21.83 0.12 -14.76
CA ASN A 159 21.59 -1.27 -14.34
C ASN A 159 20.21 -1.40 -13.65
N PHE A 160 19.85 -0.43 -12.80
CA PHE A 160 18.53 -0.41 -12.19
C PHE A 160 17.43 -0.26 -13.25
N VAL A 161 17.55 0.73 -14.15
CA VAL A 161 16.58 0.99 -15.22
C VAL A 161 16.41 -0.21 -16.15
N SER A 162 17.50 -0.91 -16.50
CA SER A 162 17.44 -2.09 -17.35
C SER A 162 16.70 -3.25 -16.67
N SER A 163 16.87 -3.41 -15.35
CA SER A 163 16.18 -4.46 -14.59
C SER A 163 14.69 -4.18 -14.37
N LEU A 164 14.22 -2.92 -14.50
CA LEU A 164 12.82 -2.57 -14.24
C LEU A 164 11.82 -3.33 -15.13
N LYS A 165 12.23 -3.80 -16.31
CA LYS A 165 11.36 -4.63 -17.16
C LYS A 165 10.88 -5.91 -16.48
N ALA A 166 11.63 -6.46 -15.52
CA ALA A 166 11.25 -7.66 -14.80
C ALA A 166 9.89 -7.51 -14.09
N ILE A 167 9.52 -6.30 -13.64
CA ILE A 167 8.23 -6.09 -12.96
C ILE A 167 7.03 -6.27 -13.90
N GLU A 168 7.21 -6.27 -15.23
CA GLU A 168 6.14 -6.55 -16.18
C GLU A 168 5.67 -8.02 -16.12
N GLU A 169 6.48 -8.92 -15.56
CA GLU A 169 6.13 -10.32 -15.36
C GLU A 169 5.17 -10.52 -14.18
N LEU A 170 5.04 -9.52 -13.29
CA LEU A 170 4.14 -9.58 -12.15
C LEU A 170 2.68 -9.66 -12.62
N LYS A 171 1.98 -10.65 -12.05
CA LYS A 171 0.52 -10.80 -12.14
C LYS A 171 -0.02 -10.82 -10.72
N ILE A 172 -0.81 -9.82 -10.40
CA ILE A 172 -1.30 -9.60 -9.05
C ILE A 172 -2.81 -9.66 -9.11
N ASP A 173 -3.40 -10.68 -8.50
CA ASP A 173 -4.86 -10.87 -8.52
C ASP A 173 -5.57 -9.65 -7.93
N ARG A 174 -6.54 -9.11 -8.67
CA ARG A 174 -7.31 -7.94 -8.22
C ARG A 174 -8.31 -8.35 -7.14
N TYR A 175 -8.90 -9.55 -7.30
CA TYR A 175 -9.85 -10.09 -6.34
C TYR A 175 -9.10 -10.80 -5.21
N LEU A 176 -9.33 -10.34 -3.99
CA LEU A 176 -8.54 -10.74 -2.82
C LEU A 176 -9.30 -11.69 -1.90
N LEU A 177 -10.63 -11.62 -1.98
CA LEU A 177 -11.52 -12.45 -1.20
C LEU A 177 -11.70 -13.80 -1.89
N THR A 178 -12.32 -14.71 -1.17
CA THR A 178 -12.79 -15.98 -1.74
C THR A 178 -14.28 -16.10 -1.48
N ASP A 179 -14.96 -16.95 -2.24
CA ASP A 179 -16.43 -17.05 -2.21
C ASP A 179 -17.01 -17.42 -0.83
N SER A 180 -16.19 -18.00 0.05
CA SER A 180 -16.52 -18.24 1.45
C SER A 180 -15.33 -17.93 2.36
N TYR A 181 -15.57 -17.19 3.44
CA TYR A 181 -14.61 -16.99 4.52
C TYR A 181 -15.37 -17.00 5.84
N GLU A 182 -14.76 -17.56 6.88
CA GLU A 182 -15.31 -17.53 8.23
C GLU A 182 -14.91 -16.24 8.94
N LYS A 183 -13.66 -15.82 8.72
CA LYS A 183 -13.06 -14.68 9.41
C LYS A 183 -12.11 -13.92 8.49
N LEU A 184 -12.18 -12.60 8.58
CA LEU A 184 -11.31 -11.68 7.87
C LEU A 184 -10.42 -10.94 8.87
N MET A 185 -9.11 -10.92 8.63
CA MET A 185 -8.16 -10.20 9.47
C MET A 185 -7.28 -9.28 8.63
N LEU A 186 -6.91 -8.13 9.18
CA LEU A 186 -5.90 -7.25 8.60
C LEU A 186 -4.61 -7.39 9.39
N LEU A 187 -3.56 -7.87 8.73
CA LEU A 187 -2.23 -8.00 9.32
C LEU A 187 -1.39 -6.81 8.89
N GLY A 188 -1.10 -5.91 9.82
CA GLY A 188 -0.30 -4.73 9.57
C GLY A 188 1.15 -4.93 9.99
N TYR A 189 2.10 -4.58 9.12
CA TYR A 189 3.54 -4.62 9.35
C TYR A 189 4.13 -3.22 9.14
N ALA A 190 5.18 -2.88 9.89
CA ALA A 190 5.89 -1.62 9.71
C ALA A 190 7.38 -1.79 9.96
N ASP A 191 8.19 -1.05 9.21
CA ASP A 191 9.62 -0.97 9.46
C ASP A 191 10.23 0.38 9.05
N ALA A 192 11.42 0.67 9.60
CA ALA A 192 12.18 1.87 9.38
C ALA A 192 13.68 1.56 9.47
N SER A 193 14.43 2.04 8.50
CA SER A 193 15.88 2.11 8.47
C SER A 193 16.32 3.58 8.46
N GLU A 194 17.62 3.81 8.50
CA GLU A 194 18.16 5.16 8.29
C GLU A 194 17.85 5.69 6.90
N SER A 195 17.67 4.80 5.92
CA SER A 195 17.41 5.14 4.52
C SER A 195 15.93 5.39 4.25
N ALA A 196 15.03 4.56 4.79
CA ALA A 196 13.61 4.62 4.48
C ALA A 196 12.74 4.00 5.57
N TYR A 197 11.47 4.38 5.64
CA TYR A 197 10.47 3.69 6.44
C TYR A 197 9.21 3.44 5.63
N GLY A 198 8.44 2.43 6.03
CA GLY A 198 7.24 2.03 5.33
C GLY A 198 6.36 1.14 6.19
N ALA A 199 5.13 0.96 5.71
CA ALA A 199 4.17 0.05 6.29
C ALA A 199 3.53 -0.79 5.18
N LEU A 200 3.10 -1.98 5.55
CA LEU A 200 2.42 -2.93 4.68
C LEU A 200 1.19 -3.46 5.41
N VAL A 201 0.14 -3.76 4.67
CA VAL A 201 -1.04 -4.42 5.22
C VAL A 201 -1.33 -5.65 4.37
N TYR A 202 -1.76 -6.73 5.00
CA TYR A 202 -2.30 -7.91 4.34
C TYR A 202 -3.73 -8.11 4.77
N MET A 203 -4.52 -8.67 3.86
CA MET A 203 -5.82 -9.23 4.19
C MET A 203 -5.69 -10.74 4.27
N HIS A 204 -6.07 -11.29 5.42
CA HIS A 204 -5.99 -12.70 5.71
C HIS A 204 -7.40 -13.27 5.84
N CYS A 205 -7.74 -14.24 4.98
CA CYS A 205 -9.02 -14.93 4.99
C CYS A 205 -8.87 -16.31 5.62
N VAL A 206 -9.59 -16.59 6.70
CA VAL A 206 -9.61 -17.89 7.37
C VAL A 206 -10.78 -18.73 6.87
N LYS A 207 -10.53 -20.02 6.60
CA LYS A 207 -11.52 -21.05 6.24
C LYS A 207 -11.36 -22.26 7.18
N GLU A 208 -12.46 -22.88 7.61
CA GLU A 208 -12.45 -24.04 8.52
C GLU A 208 -11.74 -25.31 7.98
N MET A 209 -11.62 -25.49 6.66
CA MET A 209 -11.27 -26.79 6.06
C MET A 209 -10.05 -26.76 5.11
N VAL A 210 -9.40 -25.61 4.93
CA VAL A 210 -8.25 -25.43 4.02
C VAL A 210 -7.22 -24.56 4.74
N PRO A 211 -5.90 -24.78 4.56
CA PRO A 211 -4.90 -23.85 5.07
C PRO A 211 -5.24 -22.41 4.68
N PRO A 212 -5.07 -21.45 5.61
CA PRO A 212 -5.48 -20.07 5.38
C PRO A 212 -4.81 -19.48 4.15
N GLN A 213 -5.59 -18.77 3.32
CA GLN A 213 -5.08 -18.05 2.16
C GLN A 213 -4.90 -16.58 2.52
N GLN A 214 -3.67 -16.06 2.32
CA GLN A 214 -3.35 -14.65 2.49
C GLN A 214 -3.34 -13.98 1.14
N SER A 215 -3.91 -12.78 1.06
CA SER A 215 -3.80 -11.94 -0.13
C SER A 215 -3.33 -10.54 0.27
N LEU A 216 -2.34 -10.02 -0.46
CA LEU A 216 -1.69 -8.75 -0.15
C LEU A 216 -2.65 -7.58 -0.47
N LEU A 217 -2.87 -6.71 0.52
CA LEU A 217 -3.54 -5.42 0.36
C LEU A 217 -2.55 -4.31 0.67
N PRO A 218 -1.70 -3.89 -0.27
CA PRO A 218 -0.79 -2.82 0.05
C PRO A 218 -1.63 -1.54 0.29
N ALA A 219 -1.45 -0.96 1.48
CA ALA A 219 -2.06 0.29 1.86
C ALA A 219 -0.99 1.37 1.77
N ASN A 220 -1.16 2.29 0.82
CA ASN A 220 -0.51 3.60 0.69
C ASN A 220 0.85 3.74 1.41
N LEU A 221 1.94 3.46 0.69
CA LEU A 221 3.30 3.72 1.17
C LEU A 221 3.55 5.22 1.34
N GLU A 222 3.58 5.70 2.57
CA GLU A 222 4.31 6.92 2.91
C GLU A 222 5.79 6.59 3.17
N SER A 223 6.57 6.44 2.10
CA SER A 223 8.03 6.55 2.19
C SER A 223 8.38 8.03 2.42
N ARG A 224 8.59 8.48 3.67
CA ARG A 224 9.23 9.80 3.86
C ARG A 224 10.70 9.64 4.19
N GLN A 225 11.45 10.59 3.65
CA GLN A 225 12.89 10.70 3.77
C GLN A 225 13.30 10.78 5.24
N SER A 226 14.22 9.92 5.67
CA SER A 226 14.83 10.03 6.99
C SER A 226 16.14 10.82 6.86
N LYS A 227 16.27 11.87 7.67
CA LYS A 227 17.59 12.34 8.14
C LYS A 227 17.95 11.49 9.36
N SER A 228 19.21 11.12 9.53
CA SER A 228 19.74 10.36 10.69
C SER A 228 18.98 10.70 11.97
N SER A 229 18.20 9.75 12.48
CA SER A 229 17.28 9.95 13.59
C SER A 229 17.49 8.85 14.64
N PRO A 230 17.37 9.15 15.94
CA PRO A 230 17.53 8.15 16.99
C PRO A 230 16.53 6.99 16.86
N PHE A 231 16.86 5.84 17.47
CA PHE A 231 16.09 4.59 17.36
C PHE A 231 14.60 4.71 17.76
N LEU A 232 14.22 5.48 18.78
CA LEU A 232 12.79 5.69 19.09
C LEU A 232 12.10 6.68 18.15
N ALA A 233 12.82 7.65 17.58
CA ALA A 233 12.30 8.44 16.49
C ALA A 233 12.01 7.57 15.25
N LEU A 234 12.79 6.50 15.02
CA LEU A 234 12.49 5.49 13.99
C LEU A 234 11.28 4.64 14.38
N ASN A 235 11.23 4.07 15.59
CA ASN A 235 10.08 3.27 16.06
C ASN A 235 8.76 4.07 16.05
N SER A 236 8.76 5.31 16.53
CA SER A 236 7.57 6.16 16.48
C SER A 236 7.16 6.51 15.05
N ARG A 237 8.10 6.62 14.10
CA ARG A 237 7.79 6.75 12.66
C ARG A 237 7.20 5.47 12.10
N ARG A 238 7.73 4.28 12.42
CA ARG A 238 7.17 2.97 12.02
C ARG A 238 5.68 2.91 12.36
N ALA A 239 5.38 3.14 13.63
CA ALA A 239 4.04 2.95 14.16
C ALA A 239 3.05 4.07 13.73
N CYS A 240 3.51 5.33 13.55
CA CYS A 240 2.67 6.38 12.94
C CYS A 240 2.46 6.21 11.42
N CYS A 241 3.48 5.78 10.68
CA CYS A 241 3.34 5.50 9.24
C CYS A 241 2.24 4.45 9.05
N TRP A 242 2.32 3.38 9.83
CA TRP A 242 1.30 2.35 9.85
C TRP A 242 -0.08 2.87 10.28
N LEU A 243 -0.19 3.62 11.38
CA LEU A 243 -1.48 4.15 11.84
C LEU A 243 -2.18 4.92 10.72
N ASN A 244 -1.45 5.76 9.99
CA ASN A 244 -2.01 6.50 8.85
C ASN A 244 -2.41 5.56 7.68
N CYS A 245 -1.65 4.51 7.41
CA CYS A 245 -1.98 3.54 6.36
C CYS A 245 -3.24 2.74 6.70
N SER A 246 -3.31 2.22 7.92
CA SER A 246 -4.42 1.38 8.40
C SER A 246 -5.71 2.16 8.60
N THR A 247 -5.64 3.37 9.15
CA THR A 247 -6.83 4.23 9.30
C THR A 247 -7.45 4.57 7.95
N ARG A 248 -6.61 4.86 6.94
CA ARG A 248 -7.08 5.05 5.56
C ARG A 248 -7.68 3.77 5.01
N LEU A 249 -7.03 2.61 5.19
CA LEU A 249 -7.51 1.34 4.67
C LEU A 249 -8.88 0.96 5.28
N CYS A 250 -9.03 1.02 6.61
CA CYS A 250 -10.30 0.73 7.29
C CYS A 250 -11.40 1.70 6.83
N PHE A 251 -11.08 2.98 6.66
CA PHE A 251 -12.02 3.98 6.16
C PHE A 251 -12.46 3.67 4.71
N PHE A 252 -11.52 3.34 3.82
CA PHE A 252 -11.81 3.08 2.41
C PHE A 252 -12.55 1.76 2.17
N LEU A 253 -12.21 0.71 2.91
CA LEU A 253 -12.82 -0.60 2.69
C LEU A 253 -14.25 -0.67 3.22
N GLN A 254 -14.68 0.25 4.10
CA GLN A 254 -16.00 0.21 4.77
C GLN A 254 -16.32 -1.18 5.36
N VAL A 255 -15.31 -2.00 5.63
CA VAL A 255 -15.47 -3.36 6.12
C VAL A 255 -15.85 -3.22 7.59
N HIS A 256 -17.07 -3.65 7.93
CA HIS A 256 -17.39 -4.03 9.30
C HIS A 256 -16.54 -5.26 9.62
N LEU A 257 -15.36 -5.01 10.18
CA LEU A 257 -14.43 -6.03 10.61
C LEU A 257 -15.08 -6.75 11.78
N ASP A 258 -15.63 -7.94 11.53
CA ASP A 258 -16.05 -8.83 12.60
C ASP A 258 -14.81 -9.10 13.46
N SER A 259 -14.97 -8.74 14.73
CA SER A 259 -13.95 -8.66 15.77
C SER A 259 -12.81 -9.67 15.58
N HIS A 260 -11.58 -9.16 15.52
CA HIS A 260 -10.26 -9.77 15.77
C HIS A 260 -9.26 -9.28 14.71
N LEU A 261 -8.90 -8.00 14.83
CA LEU A 261 -7.82 -7.42 14.07
C LEU A 261 -6.50 -7.76 14.79
N ALA A 262 -5.81 -8.80 14.32
CA ALA A 262 -4.50 -9.18 14.84
C ALA A 262 -3.43 -8.34 14.13
N HIS A 263 -2.80 -7.41 14.84
CA HIS A 263 -1.73 -6.59 14.28
C HIS A 263 -0.39 -7.06 14.78
N ARG A 264 0.63 -6.98 13.92
CA ARG A 264 1.93 -7.53 14.30
C ARG A 264 3.05 -6.64 13.83
N PHE A 265 3.72 -6.04 14.79
CA PHE A 265 4.76 -5.07 14.57
C PHE A 265 6.09 -5.61 15.03
N ASN A 266 7.16 -5.10 14.45
CA ASN A 266 8.35 -4.83 15.25
C ASN A 266 8.09 -3.56 16.06
N HIS A 267 7.22 -3.64 17.05
CA HIS A 267 7.04 -2.53 17.98
C HIS A 267 7.96 -2.75 19.16
N SER A 268 8.73 -1.72 19.51
CA SER A 268 9.55 -1.80 20.70
C SER A 268 8.63 -1.68 21.92
N HIS A 269 8.64 -2.68 22.80
CA HIS A 269 7.90 -2.72 24.08
C HIS A 269 7.97 -1.39 24.88
N TYR A 270 9.01 -0.58 24.65
CA TYR A 270 9.16 0.77 25.17
C TYR A 270 8.01 1.74 24.84
N LEU A 271 7.43 1.69 23.64
CA LEU A 271 6.43 2.69 23.21
C LEU A 271 5.04 2.44 23.81
N ASP A 272 4.69 1.19 24.11
CA ASP A 272 3.40 0.83 24.73
C ASP A 272 3.37 1.11 26.23
N ASN A 273 4.54 0.98 26.88
CA ASN A 273 4.65 1.08 28.32
C ASN A 273 5.16 2.44 28.81
N THR A 274 5.45 3.37 27.89
CA THR A 274 5.90 4.73 28.23
C THR A 274 4.81 5.75 27.92
N PRO A 275 4.24 6.42 28.94
CA PRO A 275 3.31 7.53 28.73
C PRO A 275 3.87 8.59 27.77
N ALA A 276 3.05 9.01 26.80
CA ALA A 276 3.44 9.95 25.75
C ALA A 276 4.04 11.28 26.27
N ASN A 277 3.63 11.69 27.47
CA ASN A 277 4.12 12.91 28.13
C ASN A 277 5.56 12.79 28.64
N GLN A 278 6.07 11.57 28.89
CA GLN A 278 7.45 11.29 29.32
C GLN A 278 8.43 11.27 28.14
N LEU A 279 7.94 11.08 26.92
CA LEU A 279 8.75 11.03 25.70
C LEU A 279 8.99 12.44 25.15
N LYS A 280 10.13 12.66 24.47
CA LYS A 280 10.36 13.90 23.72
C LYS A 280 9.22 14.18 22.74
N THR A 281 8.94 15.47 22.51
CA THR A 281 7.77 15.96 21.76
C THR A 281 7.54 15.24 20.43
N PHE A 282 8.60 14.94 19.67
CA PHE A 282 8.48 14.24 18.38
C PHE A 282 7.90 12.82 18.52
N VAL A 283 8.38 12.06 19.51
CA VAL A 283 7.99 10.68 19.78
C VAL A 283 6.65 10.67 20.53
N GLY A 284 6.53 11.51 21.57
CA GLY A 284 5.32 11.66 22.38
C GLY A 284 4.08 12.04 21.56
N ASN A 285 4.18 13.00 20.63
CA ASN A 285 3.06 13.37 19.76
C ASN A 285 2.57 12.21 18.87
N ARG A 286 3.47 11.30 18.49
CA ARG A 286 3.15 10.13 17.66
C ARG A 286 2.53 9.02 18.49
N VAL A 287 3.09 8.74 19.66
CA VAL A 287 2.51 7.78 20.63
C VAL A 287 1.12 8.22 21.04
N SER A 288 0.94 9.51 21.37
CA SER A 288 -0.38 10.07 21.71
C SER A 288 -1.40 9.88 20.59
N LYS A 289 -1.01 10.07 19.33
CA LYS A 289 -1.90 9.83 18.18
C LYS A 289 -2.29 8.36 18.04
N MET A 290 -1.39 7.45 18.36
CA MET A 290 -1.66 6.02 18.32
C MET A 290 -2.59 5.62 19.46
N THR A 291 -2.27 6.00 20.70
CA THR A 291 -3.03 5.55 21.89
C THR A 291 -4.39 6.23 22.05
N GLN A 292 -4.59 7.43 21.49
CA GLN A 292 -5.87 8.17 21.57
C GLN A 292 -6.80 7.92 20.38
N SER A 293 -6.37 7.14 19.38
CA SER A 293 -7.22 6.84 18.22
C SER A 293 -8.26 5.80 18.60
N THR A 294 -9.56 6.14 18.58
CA THR A 294 -10.66 5.17 18.76
C THR A 294 -10.60 4.00 17.79
N LEU A 295 -9.94 4.19 16.64
CA LEU A 295 -9.72 3.13 15.66
C LEU A 295 -8.78 2.02 16.17
N THR A 296 -7.96 2.26 17.20
CA THR A 296 -6.98 1.29 17.71
C THR A 296 -7.43 0.53 18.96
N GLU A 297 -8.66 0.75 19.44
CA GLU A 297 -9.16 0.15 20.70
C GLU A 297 -9.18 -1.39 20.68
N ASN A 298 -9.36 -1.99 19.50
CA ASN A 298 -9.39 -3.45 19.31
C ASN A 298 -8.10 -4.00 18.69
N PHE A 299 -7.00 -3.23 18.70
CA PHE A 299 -5.76 -3.62 18.05
C PHE A 299 -4.89 -4.43 19.01
N GLU A 300 -4.57 -5.67 18.66
CA GLU A 300 -3.53 -6.44 19.36
C GLU A 300 -2.17 -6.12 18.75
N PHE A 301 -1.20 -5.67 19.55
CA PHE A 301 0.17 -5.43 19.11
C PHE A 301 1.04 -6.62 19.54
N LYS A 302 1.75 -7.25 18.58
CA LYS A 302 2.68 -8.37 18.84
C LYS A 302 4.03 -8.14 18.19
N HIS A 303 5.11 -8.43 18.90
CA HIS A 303 6.47 -8.47 18.35
C HIS A 303 6.64 -9.56 17.27
N ILE A 304 7.30 -9.26 16.14
CA ILE A 304 7.69 -10.25 15.12
C ILE A 304 9.20 -10.18 14.88
N PRO A 305 9.95 -11.31 14.89
CA PRO A 305 11.37 -11.31 14.51
C PRO A 305 11.62 -10.65 13.14
N SER A 306 12.69 -9.85 13.01
CA SER A 306 12.97 -9.10 11.77
C SER A 306 12.96 -9.96 10.49
N ALA A 307 13.44 -11.21 10.57
CA ALA A 307 13.45 -12.15 9.44
C ALA A 307 12.05 -12.53 8.91
N LEU A 308 11.01 -12.31 9.72
CA LEU A 308 9.60 -12.61 9.40
C LEU A 308 8.79 -11.33 9.16
N ASN A 309 9.41 -10.14 9.21
CA ASN A 309 8.74 -8.87 9.03
C ASN A 309 8.76 -8.45 7.56
N SER A 310 7.64 -8.61 6.86
CA SER A 310 7.53 -8.20 5.45
C SER A 310 7.81 -6.72 5.22
N ALA A 311 7.64 -5.85 6.21
CA ALA A 311 7.93 -4.42 6.05
C ALA A 311 9.43 -4.11 6.00
N ASP A 312 10.30 -5.02 6.47
CA ASP A 312 11.76 -4.94 6.31
C ASP A 312 12.16 -4.95 4.83
N ILE A 313 11.37 -5.60 3.98
CA ILE A 313 11.55 -5.59 2.52
C ILE A 313 11.33 -4.18 1.95
N ILE A 314 10.43 -3.38 2.54
CA ILE A 314 10.19 -1.98 2.10
C ILE A 314 11.36 -1.10 2.50
N SER A 315 11.85 -1.24 3.74
CA SER A 315 12.95 -0.41 4.25
C SER A 315 14.30 -0.77 3.62
N ARG A 316 14.38 -1.90 2.92
CA ARG A 316 15.53 -2.39 2.14
C ARG A 316 15.39 -2.17 0.63
N GLU A 317 16.53 -2.10 -0.04
CA GLU A 317 16.63 -1.81 -1.47
C GLU A 317 16.50 -3.06 -2.35
N VAL A 318 15.27 -3.42 -2.73
CA VAL A 318 15.02 -4.62 -3.54
C VAL A 318 15.21 -4.38 -5.03
N ASN A 319 15.89 -5.30 -5.73
CA ASN A 319 15.97 -5.27 -7.18
C ASN A 319 14.65 -5.72 -7.83
N PRO A 320 14.27 -5.16 -9.00
CA PRO A 320 13.08 -5.58 -9.73
C PRO A 320 12.93 -7.11 -9.88
N GLU A 321 13.99 -7.78 -10.31
CA GLU A 321 14.03 -9.24 -10.53
C GLU A 321 13.84 -10.03 -9.23
N GLU A 322 14.43 -9.55 -8.14
CA GLU A 322 14.34 -10.19 -6.82
C GLU A 322 12.90 -10.14 -6.28
N LEU A 323 12.21 -9.00 -6.48
CA LEU A 323 10.84 -8.79 -6.00
C LEU A 323 9.88 -9.91 -6.43
N LEU A 324 10.03 -10.46 -7.64
CA LEU A 324 9.17 -11.52 -8.16
C LEU A 324 9.25 -12.79 -7.29
N SER A 325 10.42 -13.06 -6.72
CA SER A 325 10.70 -14.27 -5.93
C SER A 325 10.48 -14.10 -4.42
N LEU A 326 10.17 -12.87 -3.95
CA LEU A 326 10.02 -12.57 -2.53
C LEU A 326 8.66 -13.03 -1.99
N THR A 327 8.58 -14.32 -1.61
CA THR A 327 7.38 -14.90 -0.99
C THR A 327 6.91 -14.12 0.23
N LEU A 328 7.84 -13.64 1.07
CA LEU A 328 7.50 -12.88 2.28
C LEU A 328 6.85 -11.51 1.96
N TRP A 329 7.11 -10.93 0.78
CA TRP A 329 6.49 -9.68 0.32
C TRP A 329 5.07 -9.90 -0.22
N TRP A 330 4.86 -10.99 -0.95
CA TRP A 330 3.57 -11.26 -1.60
C TRP A 330 2.58 -11.98 -0.68
N ASN A 331 3.08 -12.84 0.21
CA ASN A 331 2.24 -13.73 1.01
C ASN A 331 2.27 -13.43 2.50
N GLY A 332 3.12 -12.51 2.96
CA GLY A 332 3.27 -12.22 4.39
C GLY A 332 3.79 -13.41 5.20
N PHE A 333 3.73 -13.28 6.52
CA PHE A 333 4.03 -14.40 7.42
C PHE A 333 2.79 -15.29 7.58
N GLN A 334 2.92 -16.57 7.22
CA GLN A 334 1.76 -17.47 7.09
C GLN A 334 1.24 -18.01 8.41
N HIS A 335 2.07 -18.08 9.46
CA HIS A 335 1.67 -18.65 10.74
C HIS A 335 1.05 -17.59 11.65
N LEU A 336 -0.13 -17.88 12.19
CA LEU A 336 -0.78 -16.96 13.12
C LEU A 336 -0.22 -17.09 14.55
N ASP A 337 0.37 -18.22 14.87
CA ASP A 337 1.05 -18.42 16.14
C ASP A 337 2.53 -18.12 15.95
N ILE A 338 3.03 -17.15 16.72
CA ILE A 338 4.46 -16.93 16.86
C ILE A 338 4.93 -17.98 17.88
N PRO A 339 5.91 -18.84 17.58
CA PRO A 339 6.43 -19.78 18.56
C PRO A 339 6.82 -19.03 19.84
N GLU A 340 6.47 -19.56 21.02
CA GLU A 340 6.77 -18.96 22.34
C GLU A 340 8.25 -18.58 22.49
N GLN A 341 9.12 -19.22 21.73
CA GLN A 341 10.57 -18.96 21.64
C GLN A 341 10.92 -17.53 21.15
N PHE A 342 9.97 -16.81 20.56
CA PHE A 342 10.12 -15.42 20.11
C PHE A 342 9.29 -14.42 20.93
N SER A 343 8.83 -14.83 22.12
CA SER A 343 8.14 -13.95 23.08
C SER A 343 8.97 -12.70 23.39
N GLU A 344 8.27 -11.61 23.72
CA GLU A 344 8.84 -10.27 23.83
C GLU A 344 10.09 -10.21 24.72
N PRO A 345 11.18 -9.56 24.27
CA PRO A 345 12.27 -9.21 25.17
C PRO A 345 11.75 -8.23 26.23
N SER A 346 12.07 -8.49 27.49
CA SER A 346 11.79 -7.55 28.60
C SER A 346 12.44 -6.19 28.32
N ILE A 347 11.81 -5.10 28.78
CA ILE A 347 12.40 -3.75 28.74
C ILE A 347 13.78 -3.81 29.36
N ASN A 348 14.82 -3.62 28.54
CA ASN A 348 16.14 -3.42 29.07
C ASN A 348 16.24 -1.96 29.54
N SER A 349 16.10 -1.74 30.84
CA SER A 349 16.21 -0.42 31.47
C SER A 349 17.58 0.25 31.29
N SER A 350 18.56 -0.44 30.68
CA SER A 350 19.89 0.07 30.33
C SER A 350 20.07 0.45 28.85
N ASP A 351 19.02 0.41 28.03
CA ASP A 351 19.10 0.82 26.62
C ASP A 351 19.32 2.34 26.50
N GLU A 352 20.56 2.74 26.18
CA GLU A 352 20.97 4.14 26.06
C GLU A 352 20.13 4.92 25.04
N LEU A 353 19.68 4.26 23.96
CA LEU A 353 18.87 4.89 22.93
C LEU A 353 17.46 5.17 23.46
N TYR A 354 16.89 4.25 24.25
CA TYR A 354 15.64 4.45 24.97
C TYR A 354 15.72 5.60 25.97
N MET A 355 16.73 5.57 26.85
CA MET A 355 16.92 6.61 27.86
C MET A 355 17.15 7.98 27.23
N SER A 356 17.81 8.05 26.07
CA SER A 356 18.03 9.30 25.36
C SER A 356 16.75 9.99 24.91
N GLU A 357 15.63 9.27 24.78
CA GLU A 357 14.37 9.75 24.20
C GLU A 357 13.29 10.09 25.22
N LEU A 358 13.58 9.84 26.51
CA LEU A 358 12.85 10.39 27.62
C LEU A 358 13.15 11.89 27.75
N LYS A 359 12.14 12.67 28.14
CA LYS A 359 12.35 14.05 28.56
C LYS A 359 13.25 14.00 29.78
N LYS A 360 14.37 14.73 29.73
CA LYS A 360 15.16 15.00 30.93
C LYS A 360 14.22 15.68 31.93
N GLN A 361 14.10 15.13 33.14
CA GLN A 361 13.53 15.89 34.25
C GLN A 361 14.44 17.09 34.43
N SER A 362 13.98 18.27 34.00
CA SER A 362 14.52 19.49 34.56
C SER A 362 14.09 19.48 36.02
N ASP A 363 15.05 19.46 36.94
CA ASP A 363 14.81 19.87 38.31
C ASP A 363 14.29 21.31 38.26
N ILE A 364 12.96 21.45 38.14
CA ILE A 364 12.31 22.72 38.38
C ILE A 364 12.29 22.84 39.89
N SER A 365 13.42 23.26 40.46
CA SER A 365 13.44 23.85 41.78
C SER A 365 12.59 25.12 41.69
N LEU A 366 11.34 25.04 42.16
CA LEU A 366 10.57 26.23 42.50
C LEU A 366 11.27 26.88 43.71
N THR A 367 12.27 27.71 43.44
CA THR A 367 12.76 28.72 44.39
C THR A 367 11.92 29.97 44.30
#